data_AF-A0A542KUP6-F1
#
_entry.id   AF-A0A542KUP6-F1
#
_cell.length_a   1.000
_cell.length_b   1.000
_cell.length_c   1.000
_cell.angle_alpha   90.00
_cell.angle_beta   90.00
_cell.angle_gamma   90.00
#
_symmetry.space_group_name_H-M   'P 1'
#
loop_
_entity.id
_entity.type
_entity.pdbx_description
1 polymer ?
#
loop_
_entity_poly.entity_id
_entity_poly.type
_entity_poly.pdbx_seq_one_letter_code
_entity_poly.pdbx_strand_id
1 'polypeptide(L)'
;MSVVPASMRIMNRSDDLLAGLDDIDWAALGHAYGSAEDVPGQLRTLCGLGEEARKSAFRSLFGNIFHQGTRYSASPYAVPFLTRIAVAGPVGARADALLLLTRLAIDWHDEYDLPLGIDTAAGGAAASPAGSFERRSRQRAGWRCPCTG
;
A
#
# COMPACT_ATOMS: atom_id res chain seq x y z
N MET A 1 40.75 -1.04 22.54
CA MET A 1 40.22 -0.38 21.33
C MET A 1 40.47 -1.30 20.14
N SER A 2 39.43 -1.91 19.58
CA SER A 2 39.49 -2.52 18.25
C SER A 2 38.12 -2.38 17.63
N VAL A 3 38.07 -1.61 16.55
CA VAL A 3 36.84 -1.20 15.85
C VAL A 3 36.48 -2.31 14.87
N VAL A 4 35.28 -2.85 14.97
CA VAL A 4 34.73 -3.80 13.98
C VAL A 4 34.40 -3.01 12.71
N PRO A 5 34.85 -3.42 11.51
CA PRO A 5 34.55 -2.67 10.30
C PRO A 5 33.09 -2.86 9.90
N ALA A 6 32.47 -1.76 9.46
CA ALA A 6 31.15 -1.74 8.85
C ALA A 6 31.17 -2.51 7.53
N SER A 7 30.89 -3.81 7.55
CA SER A 7 30.42 -4.53 6.37
C SER A 7 28.96 -4.15 6.12
N MET A 8 28.79 -2.90 5.70
CA MET A 8 27.63 -2.37 5.03
C MET A 8 27.44 -3.21 3.76
N ARG A 9 26.64 -4.26 3.87
CA ARG A 9 26.22 -5.08 2.74
C ARG A 9 25.31 -4.20 1.89
N ILE A 10 25.92 -3.42 1.00
CA ILE A 10 25.25 -2.66 -0.07
C ILE A 10 24.72 -3.71 -1.05
N MET A 11 23.66 -4.41 -0.65
CA MET A 11 22.74 -5.00 -1.61
C MET A 11 21.90 -3.83 -2.12
N ASN A 12 21.76 -3.72 -3.44
CA ASN A 12 21.05 -2.64 -4.09
C ASN A 12 19.67 -2.45 -3.43
N ARG A 13 19.47 -1.36 -2.65
CA ARG A 13 18.29 -1.19 -1.78
C ARG A 13 16.98 -1.43 -2.51
N SER A 14 16.89 -1.08 -3.79
CA SER A 14 15.66 -1.19 -4.58
C SER A 14 15.24 -2.62 -4.94
N ASP A 15 16.19 -3.54 -5.13
CA ASP A 15 15.88 -4.93 -5.49
C ASP A 15 15.33 -5.71 -4.30
N ASP A 16 15.72 -5.33 -3.08
CA ASP A 16 15.17 -5.88 -1.84
C ASP A 16 13.78 -5.30 -1.49
N LEU A 17 13.46 -4.08 -1.92
CA LEU A 17 12.14 -3.48 -1.64
C LEU A 17 11.00 -4.20 -2.36
N LEU A 18 11.27 -4.66 -3.58
CA LEU A 18 10.27 -5.23 -4.50
C LEU A 18 10.50 -6.72 -4.79
N ALA A 19 11.36 -7.41 -4.04
CA ALA A 19 11.55 -8.85 -4.19
C ALA A 19 10.21 -9.60 -4.04
N GLY A 20 9.91 -10.49 -4.99
CA GLY A 20 8.66 -11.25 -5.08
C GLY A 20 7.49 -10.52 -5.76
N LEU A 21 7.70 -9.30 -6.29
CA LEU A 21 6.61 -8.53 -6.92
C LEU A 21 6.05 -9.21 -8.17
N ASP A 22 6.91 -9.81 -8.99
CA ASP A 22 6.55 -10.46 -10.25
C ASP A 22 6.06 -11.92 -10.07
N ASP A 23 6.16 -12.47 -8.86
CA ASP A 23 5.71 -13.83 -8.55
C ASP A 23 4.20 -13.89 -8.27
N ILE A 24 3.55 -12.72 -8.11
CA ILE A 24 2.12 -12.60 -7.83
C ILE A 24 1.38 -12.48 -9.16
N ASP A 25 0.33 -13.28 -9.34
CA ASP A 25 -0.60 -13.15 -10.47
C ASP A 25 -1.54 -11.95 -10.27
N TRP A 26 -1.04 -10.75 -10.58
CA TRP A 26 -1.78 -9.50 -10.44
C TRP A 26 -3.00 -9.42 -11.37
N ALA A 27 -2.99 -10.15 -12.50
CA ALA A 27 -4.11 -10.21 -13.43
C ALA A 27 -5.32 -10.95 -12.84
N ALA A 28 -5.08 -11.93 -11.97
CA ALA A 28 -6.13 -12.61 -11.22
C ALA A 28 -6.70 -11.77 -10.06
N LEU A 29 -6.07 -10.65 -9.71
CA LEU A 29 -6.51 -9.76 -8.63
C LEU A 29 -7.27 -8.56 -9.18
N GLY A 30 -8.30 -8.13 -8.45
CA GLY A 30 -9.03 -6.89 -8.70
C GLY A 30 -8.64 -5.75 -7.77
N HIS A 31 -8.80 -4.53 -8.28
CA HIS A 31 -8.70 -3.23 -7.61
C HIS A 31 -9.93 -2.35 -7.98
N ALA A 32 -9.99 -1.09 -7.53
CA ALA A 32 -11.16 -0.21 -7.72
C ALA A 32 -11.69 -0.08 -9.15
N TYR A 33 -10.83 -0.19 -10.15
CA TYR A 33 -11.16 0.03 -11.56
C TYR A 33 -11.01 -1.21 -12.46
N GLY A 34 -10.93 -2.43 -11.89
CA GLY A 34 -10.73 -3.67 -12.67
C GLY A 34 -9.50 -4.48 -12.25
N SER A 35 -8.83 -5.12 -13.21
CA SER A 35 -7.60 -5.91 -13.03
C SER A 35 -6.49 -5.09 -12.36
N ALA A 36 -5.66 -5.72 -11.52
CA ALA A 36 -4.57 -5.10 -10.80
C ALA A 36 -3.20 -5.22 -11.50
N GLU A 37 -3.16 -5.59 -12.78
CA GLU A 37 -1.93 -5.69 -13.60
C GLU A 37 -1.05 -4.43 -13.59
N ASP A 38 -1.63 -3.26 -13.29
CA ASP A 38 -0.93 -1.99 -13.25
C ASP A 38 -0.23 -1.70 -11.91
N VAL A 39 -0.61 -2.39 -10.82
CA VAL A 39 -0.08 -2.19 -9.46
C VAL A 39 1.44 -2.40 -9.38
N PRO A 40 2.04 -3.43 -10.02
CA PRO A 40 3.50 -3.58 -10.05
C PRO A 40 4.21 -2.38 -10.66
N GLY A 41 3.67 -1.81 -11.74
CA GLY A 41 4.21 -0.62 -12.40
C GLY A 41 4.17 0.61 -11.48
N GLN A 42 3.09 0.75 -10.72
CA GLN A 42 2.91 1.84 -9.75
C GLN A 42 3.90 1.72 -8.57
N LEU A 43 4.09 0.51 -8.00
CA LEU A 43 5.05 0.27 -6.91
C LEU A 43 6.50 0.54 -7.35
N ARG A 44 6.88 0.15 -8.57
CA ARG A 44 8.19 0.48 -9.15
C ARG A 44 8.37 1.98 -9.32
N THR A 45 7.37 2.66 -9.88
CA THR A 45 7.41 4.11 -10.11
C THR A 45 7.47 4.89 -8.80
N LEU A 46 6.77 4.41 -7.77
CA LEU A 46 6.81 4.98 -6.42
C LEU A 46 8.24 4.96 -5.84
N CYS A 47 9.02 3.91 -6.13
CA CYS A 47 10.42 3.79 -5.73
C CYS A 47 11.42 4.56 -6.63
N GLY A 48 10.94 5.22 -7.69
CA GLY A 48 11.77 5.96 -8.64
C GLY A 48 12.25 7.32 -8.15
N LEU A 49 13.15 7.94 -8.92
CA LEU A 49 13.77 9.23 -8.59
C LEU A 49 12.88 10.44 -8.96
N GLY A 50 11.97 10.31 -9.94
CA GLY A 50 11.14 11.41 -10.43
C GLY A 50 10.02 11.77 -9.45
N GLU A 51 10.03 13.00 -8.91
CA GLU A 51 9.05 13.44 -7.92
C GLU A 51 7.60 13.44 -8.45
N GLU A 52 7.36 14.01 -9.62
CA GLU A 52 6.01 14.07 -10.20
C GLU A 52 5.50 12.69 -10.62
N ALA A 53 6.40 11.84 -11.16
CA ALA A 53 6.08 10.46 -11.46
C ALA A 53 5.70 9.68 -10.19
N ARG A 54 6.45 9.87 -9.09
CA ARG A 54 6.16 9.27 -7.79
C ARG A 54 4.80 9.73 -7.23
N LYS A 55 4.53 11.04 -7.24
CA LYS A 55 3.22 11.59 -6.81
C LYS A 55 2.06 11.03 -7.63
N SER A 56 2.23 10.92 -8.95
CA SER A 56 1.22 10.33 -9.84
C SER A 56 1.00 8.85 -9.54
N ALA A 57 2.08 8.08 -9.39
CA ALA A 57 2.04 6.67 -9.04
C ALA A 57 1.40 6.45 -7.67
N PHE A 58 1.71 7.27 -6.68
CA PHE A 58 1.07 7.23 -5.36
C PHE A 58 -0.44 7.45 -5.46
N ARG A 59 -0.89 8.50 -6.16
CA ARG A 59 -2.33 8.78 -6.32
C ARG A 59 -3.07 7.62 -6.99
N SER A 60 -2.45 7.04 -8.02
CA SER A 60 -3.01 5.89 -8.76
C SER A 60 -3.07 4.66 -7.87
N LEU A 61 -1.96 4.30 -7.23
CA LEU A 61 -1.88 3.16 -6.31
C LEU A 61 -2.87 3.29 -5.17
N PHE A 62 -2.92 4.47 -4.54
CA PHE A 62 -3.86 4.78 -3.47
C PHE A 62 -5.29 4.52 -3.93
N GLY A 63 -5.74 5.16 -5.02
CA GLY A 63 -7.09 4.99 -5.54
C GLY A 63 -7.40 3.57 -6.01
N ASN A 64 -6.42 2.84 -6.54
CA ASN A 64 -6.60 1.47 -7.00
C ASN A 64 -6.83 0.51 -5.83
N ILE A 65 -5.90 0.46 -4.87
CA ILE A 65 -5.94 -0.53 -3.79
C ILE A 65 -6.72 -0.06 -2.56
N PHE A 66 -7.11 1.22 -2.51
CA PHE A 66 -7.94 1.79 -1.46
C PHE A 66 -8.81 2.94 -1.99
N HIS A 67 -10.08 2.66 -2.27
CA HIS A 67 -11.00 3.67 -2.79
C HIS A 67 -12.21 3.82 -1.87
N GLN A 68 -12.44 5.03 -1.36
CA GLN A 68 -13.63 5.37 -0.56
C GLN A 68 -13.89 4.35 0.60
N GLY A 69 -12.83 3.97 1.32
CA GLY A 69 -12.88 3.01 2.43
C GLY A 69 -12.82 1.54 2.02
N THR A 70 -12.92 1.23 0.73
CA THR A 70 -12.93 -0.16 0.24
C THR A 70 -11.50 -0.67 0.03
N ARG A 71 -11.21 -1.87 0.55
CA ARG A 71 -10.03 -2.67 0.16
C ARG A 71 -10.46 -3.69 -0.87
N TYR A 72 -9.56 -4.02 -1.77
CA TYR A 72 -9.78 -4.96 -2.86
C TYR A 72 -8.86 -6.17 -2.70
N SER A 73 -9.06 -7.19 -3.53
CA SER A 73 -8.22 -8.40 -3.50
C SER A 73 -6.72 -8.08 -3.68
N ALA A 74 -6.36 -7.02 -4.40
CA ALA A 74 -4.98 -6.59 -4.56
C ALA A 74 -4.36 -5.92 -3.31
N SER A 75 -5.19 -5.38 -2.41
CA SER A 75 -4.73 -4.59 -1.25
C SER A 75 -3.78 -5.36 -0.31
N PRO A 76 -4.12 -6.57 0.19
CA PRO A 76 -3.21 -7.29 1.09
C PRO A 76 -1.89 -7.69 0.41
N TYR A 77 -1.90 -7.96 -0.91
CA TYR A 77 -0.69 -8.30 -1.67
C TYR A 77 0.27 -7.12 -1.78
N ALA A 78 -0.20 -5.87 -1.72
CA ALA A 78 0.66 -4.69 -1.75
C ALA A 78 1.36 -4.42 -0.39
N VAL A 79 0.83 -4.92 0.73
CA VAL A 79 1.29 -4.59 2.09
C VAL A 79 2.77 -4.92 2.35
N PRO A 80 3.31 -6.09 1.97
CA PRO A 80 4.72 -6.41 2.21
C PRO A 80 5.68 -5.45 1.49
N PHE A 81 5.31 -4.99 0.30
CA PHE A 81 6.09 -4.03 -0.48
C PHE A 81 6.03 -2.64 0.15
N LEU A 82 4.83 -2.17 0.49
CA LEU A 82 4.63 -0.89 1.17
C LEU A 82 5.38 -0.84 2.52
N THR A 83 5.42 -1.94 3.26
CA THR A 83 6.14 -2.03 4.54
C THR A 83 7.65 -1.88 4.34
N ARG A 84 8.23 -2.59 3.36
CA ARG A 84 9.65 -2.44 3.01
C ARG A 84 9.97 -1.03 2.54
N ILE A 85 9.11 -0.44 1.71
CA ILE A 85 9.25 0.94 1.21
C ILE A 85 9.21 1.93 2.37
N ALA A 86 8.30 1.77 3.33
CA ALA A 86 8.23 2.63 4.52
C ALA A 86 9.52 2.61 5.35
N VAL A 87 10.15 1.44 5.50
CA VAL A 87 11.37 1.27 6.30
C VAL A 87 12.62 1.74 5.54
N ALA A 88 12.78 1.33 4.29
CA ALA A 88 14.05 1.41 3.56
C ALA A 88 13.97 2.15 2.21
N GLY A 89 12.79 2.55 1.77
CA GLY A 89 12.56 3.18 0.46
C GLY A 89 13.20 4.57 0.30
N PRO A 90 13.10 5.18 -0.90
CA PRO A 90 13.47 6.57 -1.10
C PRO A 90 12.72 7.51 -0.14
N VAL A 91 13.35 8.60 0.29
CA VAL A 91 12.78 9.53 1.31
C VAL A 91 11.35 9.95 0.98
N GLY A 92 11.06 10.31 -0.27
CA GLY A 92 9.72 10.69 -0.70
C GLY A 92 8.70 9.55 -0.68
N ALA A 93 9.12 8.31 -0.93
CA ALA A 93 8.24 7.14 -0.99
C ALA A 93 7.86 6.60 0.41
N ARG A 94 8.69 6.87 1.44
CA ARG A 94 8.43 6.38 2.81
C ARG A 94 7.15 6.95 3.39
N ALA A 95 6.96 8.27 3.27
CA ALA A 95 5.78 8.95 3.79
C ALA A 95 4.50 8.47 3.08
N ASP A 96 4.57 8.35 1.75
CA ASP A 96 3.48 7.85 0.91
C ASP A 96 3.09 6.41 1.30
N ALA A 97 4.07 5.52 1.49
CA ALA A 97 3.83 4.15 1.90
C ALA A 97 3.22 4.05 3.31
N LEU A 98 3.71 4.82 4.27
CA LEU A 98 3.13 4.88 5.62
C LEU A 98 1.68 5.38 5.60
N LEU A 99 1.40 6.41 4.80
CA LEU A 99 0.05 6.94 4.64
C LEU A 99 -0.89 5.86 4.09
N LEU A 100 -0.48 5.14 3.04
CA LEU A 100 -1.31 4.09 2.46
C LEU A 100 -1.50 2.91 3.41
N LEU A 101 -0.45 2.46 4.11
CA LEU A 101 -0.55 1.43 5.15
C LEU A 101 -1.53 1.83 6.26
N THR A 102 -1.48 3.08 6.71
CA THR A 102 -2.42 3.62 7.70
C THR A 102 -3.85 3.53 7.17
N ARG A 103 -4.10 3.90 5.92
CA ARG A 103 -5.46 3.84 5.35
C ARG A 103 -5.95 2.40 5.16
N LEU A 104 -5.08 1.49 4.79
CA LEU A 104 -5.39 0.06 4.72
C LEU A 104 -5.73 -0.52 6.09
N ALA A 105 -5.04 -0.10 7.15
CA ALA A 105 -5.24 -0.62 8.50
C ALA A 105 -6.48 -0.05 9.20
N ILE A 106 -6.73 1.26 9.08
CA ILE A 106 -7.64 1.96 10.01
C ILE A 106 -8.95 2.49 9.37
N ASP A 107 -9.11 2.36 8.05
CA ASP A 107 -10.34 2.72 7.30
C ASP A 107 -10.61 4.24 7.12
N TRP A 108 -11.67 4.57 6.36
CA TRP A 108 -12.18 5.91 6.02
C TRP A 108 -12.96 6.59 7.16
N HIS A 109 -13.10 5.98 8.33
CA HIS A 109 -13.94 6.59 9.36
C HIS A 109 -13.19 7.70 10.11
N ASP A 110 -13.66 8.94 9.96
CA ASP A 110 -13.21 10.11 10.72
C ASP A 110 -13.54 10.00 12.24
N GLU A 111 -14.21 8.94 12.67
CA GLU A 111 -14.48 8.64 14.08
C GLU A 111 -13.37 7.73 14.62
N TYR A 112 -12.22 8.35 14.93
CA TYR A 112 -11.28 7.80 15.89
C TYR A 112 -11.55 8.39 17.26
N ASP A 113 -12.66 7.98 17.86
CA ASP A 113 -12.55 7.67 19.28
C ASP A 113 -12.00 6.24 19.32
N LEU A 114 -10.72 6.10 19.66
CA LEU A 114 -10.09 4.80 19.91
C LEU A 114 -9.99 4.56 21.43
N PRO A 115 -11.11 4.38 22.16
CA PRO A 115 -11.02 4.11 23.60
C PRO A 115 -10.39 2.74 23.91
N LEU A 116 -10.28 1.83 22.92
CA LEU A 116 -9.83 0.44 23.11
C LEU A 116 -8.73 -0.05 22.15
N GLY A 117 -8.21 0.80 21.25
CA GLY A 117 -7.15 0.42 20.29
C GLY A 117 -7.62 -0.39 19.07
N ILE A 118 -6.67 -0.82 18.22
CA ILE A 118 -6.93 -1.56 16.98
C ILE A 118 -7.11 -3.05 17.29
N ASP A 119 -8.29 -3.62 17.00
CA ASP A 119 -8.50 -5.07 17.03
C ASP A 119 -7.88 -5.73 15.79
N THR A 120 -6.65 -6.20 15.96
CA THR A 120 -5.88 -6.89 14.91
C THR A 120 -6.41 -8.30 14.60
N ALA A 121 -7.24 -8.89 15.46
CA ALA A 121 -7.77 -10.24 15.27
C ALA A 121 -8.91 -10.27 14.24
N ALA A 122 -9.71 -9.20 14.14
CA ALA A 122 -10.80 -9.10 13.17
C ALA A 122 -10.30 -8.94 11.71
N GLY A 123 -9.12 -8.34 11.51
CA GLY A 123 -8.57 -8.03 10.18
C GLY A 123 -8.09 -9.25 9.38
N GLY A 124 -7.76 -10.37 10.05
CA GLY A 124 -7.24 -11.57 9.38
C GLY A 124 -8.31 -12.42 8.68
N ALA A 125 -9.58 -12.26 9.03
CA ALA A 125 -10.67 -13.13 8.54
C ALA A 125 -11.36 -12.63 7.26
N ALA A 126 -11.08 -11.40 6.80
CA ALA A 126 -11.75 -10.81 5.64
C ALA A 126 -11.07 -11.11 4.28
N ALA A 127 -9.92 -11.79 4.28
CA ALA A 127 -9.29 -12.28 3.06
C ALA A 127 -9.96 -13.60 2.62
N SER A 128 -11.22 -13.53 2.20
CA SER A 128 -11.90 -14.68 1.59
C SER A 128 -11.27 -15.02 0.23
N PRO A 129 -11.13 -16.32 -0.12
CA PRO A 129 -10.82 -16.71 -1.49
C PRO A 129 -12.01 -16.31 -2.38
N ALA A 130 -11.70 -15.83 -3.58
CA ALA A 130 -12.59 -15.41 -4.65
C ALA A 130 -14.07 -15.79 -4.45
N GLY A 131 -14.86 -14.82 -3.98
CA GLY A 131 -16.31 -14.95 -3.79
C GLY A 131 -16.94 -13.57 -3.82
N SER A 132 -18.05 -13.45 -4.56
CA SER A 132 -18.80 -12.23 -4.88
C SER A 132 -18.69 -11.12 -3.83
N PHE A 133 -18.07 -10.02 -4.24
CA PHE A 133 -17.75 -8.85 -3.42
C PHE A 133 -19.03 -8.05 -3.13
N GLU A 134 -19.70 -8.36 -2.02
CA GLU A 134 -20.86 -7.60 -1.56
C GLU A 134 -20.41 -6.22 -1.09
N ARG A 135 -20.94 -5.20 -1.77
CA ARG A 135 -20.53 -3.79 -1.71
C ARG A 135 -21.05 -3.15 -0.43
N ARG A 136 -20.18 -2.85 0.54
CA ARG A 136 -20.52 -1.96 1.66
C ARG A 136 -19.88 -0.59 1.47
N SER A 137 -20.43 0.21 0.55
CA SER A 137 -20.01 1.61 0.36
C SER A 137 -20.65 2.52 1.41
N ARG A 138 -19.83 3.11 2.31
CA ARG A 138 -20.26 4.23 3.15
C ARG A 138 -19.34 5.43 2.87
N GLN A 139 -19.83 6.37 2.07
CA GLN A 139 -19.17 7.65 1.80
C GLN A 139 -19.64 8.68 2.84
N ARG A 140 -18.73 9.37 3.54
CA ARG A 140 -19.01 10.65 4.23
C ARG A 140 -17.81 11.61 4.11
N ALA A 141 -18.13 12.90 4.15
CA ALA A 141 -17.32 14.04 3.72
C ALA A 141 -16.34 14.53 4.80
N GLY A 142 -15.11 14.86 4.38
CA GLY A 142 -14.12 15.52 5.23
C GLY A 142 -12.70 15.38 4.71
N TRP A 143 -12.29 14.17 4.34
CA TRP A 143 -10.98 13.92 3.73
C TRP A 143 -11.08 13.86 2.20
N ARG A 144 -10.18 14.56 1.50
CA ARG A 144 -10.11 14.55 0.04
C ARG A 144 -9.17 13.43 -0.39
N CYS A 145 -9.66 12.48 -1.19
CA CYS A 145 -8.81 11.40 -1.71
C CYS A 145 -7.65 12.01 -2.51
N PRO A 146 -6.40 11.53 -2.35
CA PRO A 146 -5.30 11.90 -3.22
C PRO A 146 -5.62 11.67 -4.69
N CYS A 147 -6.51 10.71 -4.98
CA CYS A 147 -7.01 10.40 -6.31
C CYS A 147 -7.95 11.47 -6.92
N THR A 148 -8.62 12.28 -6.09
CA THR A 148 -9.49 13.38 -6.54
C THR A 148 -8.72 14.68 -6.55
N GLY A 149 -8.24 15.06 -7.75
CA GLY A 149 -7.60 16.36 -8.03
C GLY A 149 -8.47 17.54 -7.60
#